data_AF-A0A8T4PBV3-F1
#
_entry.id   AF-A0A8T4PBV3-F1
#
_cell.length_a   1.000
_cell.length_b   1.000
_cell.length_c   1.000
_cell.angle_alpha   90.00
_cell.angle_beta   90.00
_cell.angle_gamma   90.00
#
_symmetry.space_group_name_H-M   'P 1'
#
loop_
_entity.id
_entity.type
_entity.pdbx_description
1 polymer ?
#
loop_
_entity_poly.entity_id
_entity_poly.type
_entity_poly.pdbx_seq_one_letter_code
_entity_poly.pdbx_strand_id
1 'polypeptide(L)'
;MENKEIICLQCNSKEIVKQGFIQKVVKEKQQRYYCKCCNKKFIPKDAFYRMRNNPQKITCALDLFYRGLSTRDVQSHFKAFLPHNSDHSTILRWINYNINVLNRAKYEWDINPLRD
;
A
#
# COMPACT_ATOMS: atom_id res chain seq x y z
N MET A 1 -15.33 8.32 -7.01
CA MET A 1 -14.04 8.45 -6.30
C MET A 1 -14.38 8.71 -4.83
N GLU A 2 -14.30 7.69 -3.98
CA GLU A 2 -14.60 7.86 -2.55
C GLU A 2 -13.66 8.90 -1.93
N ASN A 3 -14.25 9.93 -1.33
CA ASN A 3 -13.53 10.92 -0.53
C ASN A 3 -13.09 10.25 0.78
N LYS A 4 -11.92 9.61 0.78
CA LYS A 4 -11.33 9.06 2.00
C LYS A 4 -10.99 10.20 2.95
N GLU A 5 -11.68 10.29 4.09
CA GLU A 5 -11.35 11.26 5.15
C GLU A 5 -9.87 11.08 5.56
N ILE A 6 -9.09 12.15 5.45
CA ILE A 6 -7.68 12.12 5.83
C ILE A 6 -7.58 12.50 7.30
N ILE A 7 -7.08 11.57 8.10
CA ILE A 7 -6.84 11.73 9.53
C ILE A 7 -5.36 11.62 9.85
N CYS A 8 -4.93 12.28 10.93
CA CYS A 8 -3.52 12.26 11.31
C CYS A 8 -3.15 10.87 11.85
N LEU A 9 -2.11 10.25 11.29
CA LEU A 9 -1.61 8.93 11.71
C LEU A 9 -0.95 8.89 13.10
N GLN A 10 -0.96 10.00 13.83
CA GLN A 10 -0.25 10.15 15.11
C GLN A 10 -1.19 10.59 16.23
N CYS A 11 -2.07 11.56 15.97
CA CYS A 11 -3.03 12.06 16.96
C CYS A 11 -4.50 11.95 16.54
N ASN A 12 -4.80 11.33 15.39
CA ASN A 12 -6.15 11.17 14.83
C ASN A 12 -6.95 12.46 14.60
N SER A 13 -6.31 13.64 14.70
CA SER A 13 -6.97 14.91 14.38
C SER A 13 -7.33 15.02 12.88
N LYS A 14 -8.44 15.70 12.60
CA LYS A 14 -8.91 16.08 11.26
C LYS A 14 -8.31 17.41 10.77
N GLU A 15 -7.61 18.15 11.62
CA GLU A 15 -6.99 19.43 11.27
C GLU A 15 -5.71 19.23 10.44
N ILE A 16 -5.91 19.00 9.14
CA ILE A 16 -4.86 18.58 8.22
C ILE A 16 -4.81 19.51 7.01
N VAL A 17 -3.59 19.84 6.60
CA VAL A 17 -3.31 20.62 5.39
C VAL A 17 -2.42 19.84 4.43
N LYS A 18 -2.59 20.08 3.13
CA LYS A 18 -1.69 19.58 2.09
C LYS A 18 -0.36 20.35 2.18
N GLN A 19 0.76 19.64 2.30
CA GLN A 19 2.09 20.26 2.40
C GLN A 19 3.12 19.55 1.52
N GLY A 20 3.15 19.98 0.26
CA GLY A 20 4.09 19.52 -0.76
C GLY A 20 3.90 18.06 -1.18
N PHE A 21 4.86 17.56 -1.95
CA PHE A 21 4.83 16.22 -2.51
C PHE A 21 6.11 15.45 -2.15
N ILE A 22 6.00 14.13 -2.12
CA ILE A 22 7.15 13.23 -2.13
C ILE A 22 7.25 12.63 -3.53
N GLN A 23 8.45 12.69 -4.10
CA GLN A 23 8.75 12.05 -5.37
C GLN A 23 9.03 10.57 -5.11
N LYS A 24 8.22 9.68 -5.69
CA LYS A 24 8.50 8.25 -5.69
C LYS A 24 9.50 7.90 -6.79
N VAL A 25 10.13 6.73 -6.64
CA VAL A 25 11.02 6.15 -7.66
C VAL A 25 10.23 5.83 -8.94
N VAL A 26 9.03 5.29 -8.79
CA VAL A 26 8.01 5.29 -9.85
C VAL A 26 7.58 6.75 -9.99
N LYS A 27 7.65 7.34 -11.19
CA LYS A 27 7.59 8.80 -11.50
C LYS A 27 6.32 9.56 -11.03
N GLU A 28 5.55 9.02 -10.11
CA GLU A 28 4.37 9.60 -9.50
C GLU A 28 4.74 10.44 -8.27
N LYS A 29 4.10 11.61 -8.16
CA LYS A 29 4.18 12.46 -6.96
C LYS A 29 3.11 12.00 -5.96
N GLN A 30 3.52 11.66 -4.74
CA GLN A 30 2.57 11.37 -3.66
C GLN A 30 2.35 12.62 -2.80
N GLN A 31 1.09 12.97 -2.57
CA GLN A 31 0.73 14.09 -1.69
C GLN A 31 1.18 13.82 -0.25
N ARG A 32 1.89 14.79 0.34
CA ARG A 32 2.24 14.80 1.76
C ARG A 32 1.33 15.76 2.51
N TYR A 33 0.98 15.39 3.73
CA TYR A 33 0.08 16.15 4.59
C TYR A 33 0.79 16.57 5.87
N TYR A 34 0.28 17.61 6.49
CA TYR A 34 0.75 18.14 7.77
C TYR A 34 -0.42 18.29 8.72
N CYS A 35 -0.25 17.79 9.94
CA CYS A 35 -1.24 17.95 11.00
C CYS A 35 -0.94 19.19 11.83
N LYS A 36 -1.94 20.07 11.99
CA LYS A 36 -1.82 21.30 12.81
C LYS A 36 -1.79 21.02 14.30
N CYS A 37 -2.44 19.95 14.77
CA CYS A 37 -2.48 19.64 16.21
C CYS A 37 -1.15 19.08 16.73
N CYS A 38 -0.52 18.13 16.01
CA CYS A 38 0.70 17.46 16.49
C CYS A 38 1.96 17.88 15.73
N ASN A 39 1.88 18.83 14.80
CA ASN A 39 2.99 19.36 14.01
C ASN A 39 3.82 18.30 13.24
N LYS A 40 3.22 17.15 12.92
CA LYS A 40 3.89 16.06 12.20
C LYS A 40 3.43 16.01 10.74
N LYS A 41 4.37 15.69 9.86
CA LYS A 41 4.12 15.40 8.45
C LYS A 41 3.86 13.91 8.25
N PHE A 42 2.92 13.57 7.38
CA PHE A 42 2.62 12.17 7.08
C PHE A 42 2.09 11.99 5.66
N ILE A 43 2.06 10.74 5.24
CA ILE A 43 1.43 10.29 4.01
C ILE A 43 0.34 9.30 4.40
N PRO A 44 -0.90 9.41 3.88
CA PRO A 44 -1.96 8.45 4.14
C PRO A 44 -1.52 7.02 3.85
N LYS A 45 -1.88 6.09 4.75
CA LYS A 45 -1.62 4.66 4.53
C LYS A 45 -2.64 4.13 3.52
N ASP A 46 -2.19 3.97 2.28
CA ASP A 46 -2.91 3.25 1.23
C ASP A 46 -2.52 1.77 1.22
N ALA A 47 -3.15 0.98 0.33
CA ALA A 47 -2.87 -0.45 0.18
C ALA A 47 -1.44 -0.77 -0.32
N PHE A 48 -0.67 0.25 -0.72
CA PHE A 48 0.70 0.13 -1.23
C PHE A 48 1.65 1.07 -0.46
N TYR A 49 1.36 1.32 0.82
CA TYR A 49 2.06 2.33 1.60
C TYR A 49 3.55 1.96 1.73
N ARG A 50 4.42 2.91 1.35
CA ARG A 50 5.89 2.75 1.29
C ARG A 50 6.42 1.71 0.29
N MET A 51 5.58 1.22 -0.62
CA MET A 51 6.05 0.34 -1.70
C MET A 51 6.81 1.15 -2.76
N ARG A 52 7.95 0.60 -3.21
CA ARG A 52 8.78 1.20 -4.28
C ARG A 52 8.40 0.73 -5.67
N ASN A 53 7.79 -0.44 -5.79
CA ASN A 53 7.35 -1.00 -7.07
C ASN A 53 5.96 -0.48 -7.42
N ASN A 54 5.67 -0.44 -8.73
CA ASN A 54 4.34 -0.08 -9.23
C ASN A 54 3.29 -1.04 -8.63
N PRO A 55 2.15 -0.52 -8.12
CA PRO A 55 1.02 -1.31 -7.66
C PRO A 55 0.66 -2.48 -8.58
N GLN A 56 0.65 -2.28 -9.90
CA GLN A 56 0.32 -3.31 -10.90
C GLN A 56 1.23 -4.54 -10.79
N LYS A 57 2.53 -4.32 -10.61
CA LYS A 57 3.49 -5.41 -10.45
C LYS A 57 3.26 -6.17 -9.14
N ILE A 58 2.96 -5.45 -8.07
CA ILE A 58 2.69 -6.05 -6.75
C ILE A 58 1.41 -6.87 -6.81
N THR A 59 0.33 -6.32 -7.41
CA THR A 59 -0.94 -7.02 -7.60
C THR A 59 -0.76 -8.27 -8.46
N CYS A 60 0.04 -8.22 -9.52
CA CYS A 60 0.38 -9.40 -10.33
C CYS A 60 1.09 -10.48 -9.49
N ALA A 61 2.01 -10.09 -8.59
CA ALA A 61 2.65 -11.04 -7.68
C ALA A 61 1.63 -11.76 -6.78
N LEU A 62 0.67 -10.98 -6.24
CA LEU A 62 -0.38 -11.49 -5.37
C LEU A 62 -1.32 -12.43 -6.13
N ASP A 63 -1.78 -12.04 -7.32
CA ASP A 63 -2.65 -12.88 -8.18
C ASP A 63 -1.99 -14.23 -8.48
N LEU A 64 -0.74 -14.22 -8.95
CA LEU A 64 0.00 -15.45 -9.23
C LEU A 64 0.18 -16.33 -7.99
N PHE A 65 0.50 -15.73 -6.84
CA PHE A 65 0.63 -16.46 -5.58
C PHE A 65 -0.70 -17.10 -5.15
N TYR A 66 -1.81 -16.36 -5.20
CA TYR A 66 -3.13 -16.89 -4.85
C TYR A 66 -3.66 -17.91 -5.85
N ARG A 67 -3.15 -17.93 -7.09
CA ARG A 67 -3.35 -19.02 -8.06
C ARG A 67 -2.52 -20.27 -7.77
N GLY A 68 -1.67 -20.25 -6.74
CA GLY A 68 -0.90 -21.40 -6.29
C GLY A 68 0.57 -21.41 -6.72
N LEU A 69 1.08 -20.36 -7.35
CA LEU A 69 2.52 -20.29 -7.67
C LEU A 69 3.35 -20.03 -6.42
N SER A 70 4.51 -20.67 -6.33
CA SER A 70 5.47 -20.33 -5.27
C SER A 70 6.07 -18.94 -5.52
N THR A 71 6.59 -18.30 -4.49
CA THR A 71 7.28 -17.01 -4.63
C THR A 71 8.47 -17.07 -5.59
N ARG A 72 9.08 -18.25 -5.78
CA ARG A 72 10.17 -18.47 -6.74
C ARG A 72 9.63 -18.56 -8.17
N ASP A 73 8.48 -19.19 -8.37
CA ASP A 73 7.82 -19.24 -9.67
C ASP A 73 7.32 -17.85 -10.10
N VAL A 74 6.81 -17.06 -9.15
CA VAL A 74 6.47 -15.65 -9.38
C VAL A 74 7.71 -14.84 -9.77
N GLN A 75 8.85 -15.06 -9.11
CA GLN A 75 10.11 -14.44 -9.51
C GLN A 75 10.52 -14.85 -10.94
N SER A 76 10.43 -16.14 -11.27
CA SER A 76 10.71 -16.64 -12.61
C SER A 76 9.80 -16.01 -13.66
N HIS A 77 8.51 -15.87 -13.37
CA HIS A 77 7.55 -15.15 -14.21
C HIS A 77 7.96 -13.68 -14.42
N PHE A 78 8.37 -12.97 -13.37
CA PHE A 78 8.85 -11.60 -13.49
C PHE A 78 10.15 -11.48 -14.29
N LYS A 79 11.07 -12.43 -14.17
CA LYS A 79 12.28 -12.46 -15.00
C LYS A 79 11.95 -12.61 -16.49
N ALA A 80 10.91 -13.38 -16.82
CA ALA A 80 10.53 -13.64 -18.20
C ALA A 80 9.84 -12.44 -18.87
N PHE A 81 9.03 -11.68 -18.14
CA PHE A 81 8.12 -10.70 -18.75
C PHE A 81 8.29 -9.24 -18.28
N LEU A 82 9.07 -8.96 -17.22
CA LEU A 82 9.21 -7.62 -16.66
C LEU A 82 10.66 -7.12 -16.70
N PRO A 83 10.92 -5.85 -17.08
CA PRO A 83 12.27 -5.29 -17.21
C PRO A 83 12.99 -5.13 -15.86
N HIS A 84 12.24 -5.07 -14.77
CA HIS A 84 12.79 -4.97 -13.42
C HIS A 84 12.34 -6.18 -12.63
N ASN A 85 13.26 -7.09 -12.33
CA ASN A 85 12.96 -8.26 -11.53
C ASN A 85 12.73 -7.89 -10.05
N SER A 86 12.07 -8.77 -9.30
CA SER A 86 12.00 -8.72 -7.84
C SER A 86 12.46 -10.04 -7.26
N ASP A 87 13.25 -10.00 -6.18
CA ASP A 87 13.63 -11.24 -5.51
C ASP A 87 12.43 -11.94 -4.88
N HIS A 88 12.45 -13.28 -4.78
CA HIS A 88 11.38 -14.06 -4.16
C HIS A 88 11.09 -13.60 -2.72
N SER A 89 12.11 -13.16 -1.97
CA SER A 89 11.95 -12.62 -0.62
C SER A 89 11.19 -11.28 -0.62
N THR A 90 11.33 -10.49 -1.70
CA THR A 90 10.56 -9.25 -1.89
C THR A 90 9.10 -9.57 -2.18
N ILE A 91 8.85 -10.58 -3.01
CA ILE A 91 7.51 -11.07 -3.30
C ILE A 91 6.84 -11.58 -2.00
N LEU A 92 7.56 -12.36 -1.19
CA LEU A 92 7.08 -12.83 0.11
C LEU A 92 6.72 -11.67 1.05
N ARG A 93 7.54 -10.62 1.10
CA ARG A 93 7.24 -9.41 1.88
C ARG A 93 5.96 -8.72 1.41
N TRP A 94 5.69 -8.69 0.11
CA TRP A 94 4.45 -8.12 -0.43
C TRP A 94 3.23 -8.95 -0.02
N ILE A 95 3.31 -10.27 -0.12
CA ILE A 95 2.25 -11.19 0.31
C ILE A 95 1.94 -10.98 1.80
N ASN A 96 2.97 -11.03 2.66
CA ASN A 96 2.79 -10.83 4.10
C ASN A 96 2.22 -9.45 4.43
N TYR A 97 2.67 -8.39 3.74
CA TYR A 97 2.12 -7.05 3.93
C TYR A 97 0.64 -7.01 3.52
N ASN A 98 0.29 -7.60 2.38
CA ASN A 98 -1.08 -7.61 1.88
C ASN A 98 -2.02 -8.40 2.80
N ILE A 99 -1.61 -9.57 3.30
CA ILE A 99 -2.38 -10.35 4.29
C ILE A 99 -2.65 -9.48 5.54
N ASN A 100 -1.65 -8.75 6.03
CA ASN A 100 -1.83 -7.86 7.17
C ASN A 100 -2.80 -6.70 6.88
N VAL A 101 -2.81 -6.17 5.65
CA VAL A 101 -3.77 -5.14 5.23
C VAL A 101 -5.17 -5.73 5.15
N LEU A 102 -5.33 -6.91 4.56
CA LEU A 102 -6.61 -7.61 4.46
C LEU A 102 -7.17 -8.00 5.82
N ASN A 103 -6.35 -8.50 6.73
CA ASN A 103 -6.79 -8.84 8.09
C ASN A 103 -7.28 -7.61 8.86
N ARG A 104 -6.64 -6.45 8.69
CA ARG A 104 -7.11 -5.18 9.27
C ARG A 104 -8.44 -4.75 8.67
N ALA A 105 -8.55 -4.80 7.34
CA ALA A 105 -9.78 -4.45 6.64
C ALA A 105 -10.94 -5.39 7.04
N LYS A 106 -10.66 -6.70 7.15
CA LYS A 106 -11.63 -7.69 7.64
C LYS A 106 -12.05 -7.39 9.07
N TYR A 107 -11.11 -7.11 9.98
CA TYR A 107 -11.42 -6.74 11.36
C TYR A 107 -12.27 -5.45 11.45
N GLU A 108 -11.97 -4.45 10.63
CA GLU A 108 -12.78 -3.22 10.54
C GLU A 108 -14.20 -3.50 10.05
N TRP A 109 -14.35 -4.37 9.04
CA TRP A 109 -15.65 -4.84 8.52
C TRP A 109 -16.43 -5.66 9.56
N ASP A 110 -15.76 -6.59 10.24
CA ASP A 110 -16.38 -7.45 11.26
C ASP A 110 -16.90 -6.63 12.46
N ILE A 111 -16.27 -5.48 12.77
CA ILE A 111 -16.69 -4.57 13.85
C ILE A 111 -17.81 -3.60 13.43
N ASN A 112 -17.81 -3.14 12.18
CA ASN A 112 -18.85 -2.25 11.65
C ASN A 112 -19.49 -2.87 10.41
N PRO A 113 -20.28 -3.95 10.56
CA PRO A 113 -20.77 -4.73 9.42
C PRO A 113 -21.76 -3.99 8.51
N LEU A 114 -22.20 -2.77 8.84
CA LEU A 114 -23.11 -1.98 8.00
C LEU A 114 -22.84 -0.47 8.16
N ARG A 115 -22.26 0.13 7.11
CA ARG A 115 -22.64 1.48 6.69
C ARG A 115 -23.03 1.33 5.22
N ASP A 116 -24.33 1.43 5.00
CA ASP A 116 -24.94 1.53 3.67
C ASP A 116 -24.38 2.72 2.88
#